data_AF-A0A350PET9-F1
#
_entry.id   AF-A0A350PET9-F1
#
_cell.length_a   1.000
_cell.length_b   1.000
_cell.length_c   1.000
_cell.angle_alpha   90.00
_cell.angle_beta   90.00
_cell.angle_gamma   90.00
#
_symmetry.space_group_name_H-M   'P 1'
#
loop_
_entity.id
_entity.type
_entity.pdbx_description
1 polymer ?
#
loop_
_entity_poly.entity_id
_entity_poly.type
_entity_poly.pdbx_seq_one_letter_code
_entity_poly.pdbx_strand_id
1 'polypeptide(L)' 'MALDNVEQFRSKRDEALNFIQSKTDFQPEYLLILGTGLGQLGDEIDVQDSISYDEIP' A
#
# COMPACT_ATOMS: atom_id res chain seq x y z
N MET A 1 -12.25 -1.36 20.71
CA MET A 1 -11.46 -0.61 19.71
C MET A 1 -12.26 0.64 19.39
N ALA A 2 -11.73 1.83 19.67
CA ALA A 2 -12.41 3.07 19.26
C ALA A 2 -12.24 3.19 17.73
N LEU A 3 -13.35 3.40 17.03
CA LEU A 3 -13.31 3.69 15.60
C LEU A 3 -12.78 5.11 15.42
N ASP A 4 -11.81 5.29 14.53
CA ASP A 4 -11.37 6.61 14.12
C ASP A 4 -12.54 7.41 13.55
N ASN A 5 -12.55 8.72 13.79
CA ASN A 5 -13.48 9.60 13.09
C ASN A 5 -13.03 9.85 11.64
N VAL A 6 -13.88 10.48 10.84
CA VAL A 6 -13.62 10.71 9.41
C VAL A 6 -12.35 11.56 9.18
N GLU A 7 -12.07 12.52 10.04
CA GLU A 7 -10.90 13.40 9.91
C GLU A 7 -9.61 12.61 10.19
N GLN A 8 -9.59 11.82 11.26
CA GLN A 8 -8.47 10.94 11.62
C GLN A 8 -8.18 9.92 10.51
N PHE A 9 -9.22 9.29 9.94
CA PHE A 9 -9.05 8.35 8.83
C PHE A 9 -8.42 9.02 7.60
N ARG A 10 -8.83 10.25 7.27
CA ARG A 10 -8.26 11.02 6.16
C ARG A 10 -6.80 11.38 6.41
N SER A 11 -6.45 11.81 7.62
CA SER A 11 -5.04 12.09 7.99
C SER A 11 -4.16 10.86 7.78
N LYS A 12 -4.55 9.70 8.33
CA LYS A 12 -3.78 8.45 8.18
C LYS A 12 -3.60 8.05 6.72
N ARG A 13 -4.66 8.14 5.92
CA ARG A 13 -4.59 7.88 4.48
C ARG A 13 -3.58 8.81 3.78
N ASP A 14 -3.59 10.10 4.13
CA ASP A 14 -2.71 11.09 3.49
C ASP A 14 -1.25 10.90 3.94
N GLU A 15 -1.02 10.52 5.21
CA GLU A 15 0.29 10.13 5.73
C GLU A 15 0.85 8.89 4.99
N ALA A 16 0.05 7.84 4.85
CA ALA A 16 0.42 6.64 4.10
C ALA A 16 0.71 6.95 2.61
N LEU A 17 -0.12 7.78 1.97
CA LEU A 17 0.07 8.20 0.59
C LEU A 17 1.39 8.96 0.41
N ASN A 18 1.64 9.96 1.25
CA ASN A 18 2.87 10.75 1.20
C ASN A 18 4.11 9.88 1.43
N PHE A 19 4.03 8.92 2.34
CA PHE A 19 5.11 7.96 2.57
C PHE A 19 5.40 7.12 1.32
N ILE A 20 4.37 6.50 0.72
CA ILE A 20 4.54 5.67 -0.49
C ILE A 20 5.10 6.50 -1.65
N GLN A 21 4.58 7.71 -1.90
CA GLN A 21 5.07 8.61 -2.96
C GLN A 21 6.49 9.12 -2.71
N SER A 22 6.99 9.11 -1.47
CA SER A 22 8.38 9.43 -1.18
C SER A 22 9.36 8.30 -1.56
N LYS A 23 8.85 7.08 -1.75
CA LYS A 23 9.64 5.88 -2.08
C LYS A 23 9.63 5.55 -3.56
N THR A 24 8.56 5.91 -4.27
CA THR A 24 8.39 5.62 -5.70
C THR A 24 7.61 6.73 -6.39
N ASP A 25 7.92 7.00 -7.66
CA ASP A 25 7.15 7.87 -8.54
C ASP A 25 6.16 7.08 -9.42
N PHE A 26 6.12 5.75 -9.28
CA PHE A 26 5.25 4.88 -10.05
C PHE A 26 3.76 5.19 -9.85
N GLN A 27 3.04 5.34 -10.96
CA GLN A 27 1.59 5.57 -10.98
C GLN A 27 0.89 4.32 -11.54
N PRO A 28 0.46 3.38 -10.67
CA PRO A 28 -0.16 2.14 -11.12
C PRO A 28 -1.52 2.38 -11.77
N GLU A 29 -1.75 1.77 -12.94
CA GLU A 29 -3.07 1.71 -13.57
C GLU A 29 -3.97 0.63 -12.95
N TYR A 30 -3.36 -0.37 -12.31
CA TYR A 30 -4.03 -1.53 -11.74
C TYR A 30 -3.54 -1.81 -10.32
N LEU A 31 -4.47 -2.22 -9.45
CA LEU A 31 -4.20 -2.72 -8.11
C LEU A 31 -4.61 -4.19 -8.02
N LEU A 32 -3.70 -5.02 -7.51
CA LEU A 32 -3.95 -6.45 -7.28
C LEU A 32 -3.78 -6.77 -5.80
N ILE A 33 -4.79 -7.39 -5.20
CA ILE A 33 -4.72 -7.92 -3.83
C ILE A 33 -4.62 -9.45 -3.92
N LEU A 34 -3.47 -9.99 -3.50
CA LEU A 34 -3.20 -11.42 -3.55
C LEU A 34 -3.80 -12.11 -2.32
N GLY A 35 -4.98 -12.70 -2.50
CA GLY A 35 -5.60 -13.56 -1.49
C GLY A 35 -4.90 -14.91 -1.30
N THR A 36 -5.50 -15.77 -0.48
CA THR A 36 -4.98 -17.12 -0.24
C THR A 36 -4.90 -17.92 -1.55
N GLY A 37 -3.75 -18.54 -1.81
CA GLY A 37 -3.53 -19.37 -3.00
C GLY A 37 -3.02 -18.61 -4.24
N LEU A 38 -2.89 -17.27 -4.18
CA LEU A 38 -2.43 -16.46 -5.32
C LEU A 38 -0.94 -16.05 -5.25
N GLY A 39 -0.15 -16.65 -4.35
CA GLY A 39 1.26 -16.28 -4.15
C GLY A 39 2.14 -16.42 -5.40
N GLN A 40 1.91 -17.47 -6.20
CA GLN A 40 2.65 -17.70 -7.46
C GLN A 40 2.50 -16.56 -8.47
N LEU A 41 1.35 -15.87 -8.47
CA LEU A 41 1.15 -14.71 -9.34
C LEU A 41 2.02 -13.53 -8.90
N GLY A 42 2.27 -13.40 -7.59
CA GLY A 42 3.19 -12.40 -7.06
C GLY A 42 4.64 -12.68 -7.47
N ASP A 43 5.03 -13.96 -7.53
CA ASP A 43 6.39 -14.37 -7.93
C ASP A 43 6.70 -14.07 -9.42
N GLU A 44 5.68 -13.92 -10.25
CA GLU A 44 5.82 -13.55 -11.68
C GLU A 44 5.93 -12.03 -11.89
N ILE A 45 5.69 -11.21 -10.87
CA ILE A 45 5.77 -9.74 -10.96
C ILE A 45 7.25 -9.32 -10.97
N ASP A 46 7.62 -8.51 -11.95
CA ASP A 46 8.90 -7.80 -11.93
C ASP A 46 8.85 -6.66 -10.90
N VAL A 47 9.49 -6.88 -9.75
CA VAL A 47 9.45 -5.96 -8.61
C VAL A 47 10.44 -4.83 -8.81
N GLN A 48 9.91 -3.64 -9.11
CA GLN A 48 10.70 -2.40 -9.20
C GLN A 48 10.95 -1.77 -7.82
N ASP A 49 9.90 -1.73 -7.00
CA ASP A 49 9.94 -1.21 -5.63
C ASP A 49 9.21 -2.19 -4.68
N SER A 50 9.72 -2.33 -3.45
CA SER A 50 9.09 -3.13 -2.40
C SER A 50 9.01 -2.30 -1.12
N ILE A 51 7.80 -2.21 -0.55
CA ILE A 51 7.52 -1.41 0.66
C ILE A 51 6.86 -2.35 1.66
N SER A 52 7.43 -2.49 2.86
CA SER A 52 6.84 -3.32 3.91
C SER A 52 5.62 -2.61 4.50
N TYR A 53 4.57 -3.36 4.83
CA TYR A 53 3.41 -2.82 5.54
C TYR A 53 3.78 -2.23 6.91
N ASP A 54 4.82 -2.76 7.57
CA ASP A 54 5.28 -2.28 8.87
C ASP A 54 5.89 -0.87 8.81
N GLU A 55 6.24 -0.39 7.61
CA GLU A 55 6.79 0.95 7.40
C GLU A 55 5.72 1.98 7.06
N ILE A 56 4.51 1.54 6.67
CA ILE A 56 3.42 2.43 6.25
C ILE A 56 2.70 2.94 7.51
N PRO A 57 2.64 4.27 7.73
CA PRO A 57 1.97 4.88 8.89
C PRO A 57 0.46 4.60 9.01
#